data_AF-A0A7V2PJM4-F1
#
_entry.id   AF-A0A7V2PJM4-F1
#
_cell.length_a   1.000
_cell.length_b   1.000
_cell.length_c   1.000
_cell.angle_alpha   90.00
_cell.angle_beta   90.00
_cell.angle_gamma   90.00
#
_symmetry.space_group_name_H-M   'P 1'
#
loop_
_entity.id
_entity.type
_entity.pdbx_description
1 polymer ?
#
loop_
_entity_poly.entity_id
_entity_poly.type
_entity_poly.pdbx_seq_one_letter_code
_entity_poly.pdbx_strand_id
1 'polypeptide(L)'
;MKKLAFLIAFLLAFTLSPAWAAVPPQPPSFSDPMALPGIRSVGRDSMLDQVAEGQTPGGAYFKIVVPDSWNGDLVIWNHGFSLDEPGPVDDLGPLIDFNLAEGYAVAASSYRQAGWALFYTAEDLGELYQEFVTRFGAPGQVYVYGGSLGGIVTAQAIEQAELGNV
;
A
#
# COMPACT_ATOMS: atom_id res chain seq x y z
N MET A 1 -17.24 43.97 41.61
CA MET A 1 -17.68 42.65 41.08
C MET A 1 -17.94 42.78 39.59
N LYS A 2 -17.55 41.75 38.83
CA LYS A 2 -17.89 41.43 37.42
C LYS A 2 -16.84 41.77 36.35
N LYS A 3 -15.94 40.79 36.20
CA LYS A 3 -15.47 40.09 35.00
C LYS A 3 -14.80 40.91 33.88
N LEU A 4 -13.52 40.58 33.70
CA LEU A 4 -12.55 41.09 32.75
C LEU A 4 -12.64 40.35 31.41
N ALA A 5 -12.43 41.14 30.35
CA ALA A 5 -11.94 40.83 29.00
C ALA A 5 -12.82 40.02 28.02
N PHE A 6 -13.26 40.78 27.02
CA PHE A 6 -13.95 40.44 25.80
C PHE A 6 -13.09 39.64 24.80
N LEU A 7 -13.81 38.80 24.04
CA LEU A 7 -13.49 38.19 22.75
C LEU A 7 -12.60 39.07 21.84
N ILE A 8 -11.49 38.51 21.36
CA ILE A 8 -10.77 39.05 20.20
C ILE A 8 -11.44 38.48 18.94
N ALA A 9 -12.20 39.33 18.24
CA ALA A 9 -12.64 39.06 16.89
C ALA A 9 -11.55 39.52 15.91
N PHE A 10 -10.87 38.58 15.25
CA PHE A 10 -9.97 38.89 14.14
C PHE A 10 -10.78 39.03 12.86
N LEU A 11 -10.97 40.28 12.41
CA LEU A 11 -11.62 40.60 11.15
C LEU A 11 -10.51 40.93 10.13
N LEU A 12 -10.13 39.93 9.33
CA LEU A 12 -9.18 40.11 8.21
C LEU A 12 -9.97 40.58 6.99
N ALA A 13 -9.82 41.86 6.66
CA ALA A 13 -10.24 42.42 5.39
C ALA A 13 -9.35 41.86 4.28
N PHE A 14 -9.85 40.92 3.48
CA PHE A 14 -9.21 40.49 2.25
C PHE A 14 -9.60 41.45 1.14
N THR A 15 -8.63 42.23 0.66
CA THR A 15 -8.78 43.01 -0.56
C THR A 15 -8.75 42.04 -1.75
N LEU A 16 -9.83 42.03 -2.54
CA LEU A 16 -9.93 41.24 -3.77
C LEU A 16 -9.05 41.88 -4.85
N SER A 17 -7.82 41.39 -4.99
CA SER A 17 -7.07 41.55 -6.25
C SER A 17 -7.55 40.49 -7.25
N PRO A 18 -7.93 40.86 -8.49
CA PRO A 18 -8.40 39.89 -9.49
C PRO A 18 -7.21 39.24 -10.20
N ALA A 19 -6.28 38.66 -9.44
CA ALA A 19 -5.14 37.91 -9.98
C ALA A 19 -5.50 36.45 -10.33
N TRP A 20 -6.79 36.08 -10.23
CA TRP A 20 -7.27 34.72 -10.51
C TRP A 20 -7.56 34.45 -11.99
N ALA A 21 -7.62 35.49 -12.83
CA ALA A 21 -7.97 35.36 -14.25
C ALA A 21 -6.78 34.97 -15.14
N ALA A 22 -5.60 34.76 -14.56
CA ALA A 22 -4.50 34.14 -15.28
C ALA A 22 -4.75 32.63 -15.29
N VAL A 23 -5.13 32.09 -16.45
CA VAL A 23 -5.12 30.64 -16.69
C VAL A 23 -3.67 30.18 -16.45
N PRO A 24 -3.40 29.39 -15.41
CA PRO A 24 -2.06 28.87 -15.19
C PRO A 24 -1.66 28.07 -16.43
N PRO A 25 -0.37 28.13 -16.85
CA PRO A 25 0.10 27.30 -17.95
C PRO A 25 -0.31 25.86 -17.67
N GLN A 26 -0.94 25.22 -18.66
CA GLN A 26 -1.36 23.84 -18.51
C GLN A 26 -0.13 23.00 -18.13
N PRO A 27 -0.21 22.17 -17.06
CA PRO A 27 0.85 21.22 -16.80
C PRO A 27 1.05 20.35 -18.04
N PRO A 28 2.27 19.86 -18.29
CA PRO A 28 2.51 18.94 -19.40
C PRO A 28 1.52 17.77 -19.32
N SER A 29 0.93 17.42 -20.47
CA SER A 29 0.02 16.29 -20.55
C SER A 29 0.76 15.00 -20.21
N PHE A 30 0.34 14.30 -19.17
CA PHE A 30 0.88 12.97 -18.80
C PHE A 30 0.46 11.86 -19.77
N SER A 31 -0.19 12.20 -20.89
CA SER A 31 -0.59 11.26 -21.94
C SER A 31 0.55 10.92 -22.91
N ASP A 32 1.64 11.68 -22.91
CA ASP A 32 2.86 11.28 -23.61
C ASP A 32 3.65 10.38 -22.66
N PRO A 33 3.87 9.09 -22.99
CA PRO A 33 4.75 8.27 -22.18
C PRO A 33 6.13 8.94 -22.18
N MET A 34 6.58 9.38 -21.01
CA MET A 34 7.99 9.61 -20.75
C MET A 34 8.71 8.30 -21.03
N ALA A 35 9.17 8.13 -22.27
CA ALA A 35 10.09 7.07 -22.62
C ALA A 35 11.41 7.38 -21.91
N LEU A 36 11.51 6.97 -20.64
CA LEU A 36 12.77 6.93 -19.93
C LEU A 36 13.67 5.96 -20.72
N PRO A 37 14.83 6.39 -21.24
CA PRO A 37 15.75 5.49 -21.90
C PRO A 37 16.25 4.48 -20.86
N GLY A 38 15.70 3.26 -20.91
CA GLY A 38 16.11 2.16 -20.02
C GLY A 38 14.96 1.35 -19.41
N ILE A 39 13.74 1.88 -19.33
CA ILE A 39 12.59 1.09 -18.88
C ILE A 39 12.03 0.34 -20.08
N ARG A 40 12.44 -0.93 -20.23
CA ARG A 40 11.68 -1.86 -21.06
C ARG A 40 10.33 -2.03 -20.38
N SER A 41 9.23 -1.80 -21.10
CA SER A 41 7.96 -2.38 -20.71
C SER A 41 8.18 -3.90 -20.67
N VAL A 42 8.40 -4.45 -19.49
CA VAL A 42 8.30 -5.89 -19.31
C VAL A 42 6.85 -6.19 -19.64
N GLY A 43 6.64 -6.86 -20.77
CA GLY A 43 5.32 -7.27 -21.19
C GLY A 43 4.69 -8.07 -20.06
N ARG A 44 3.38 -7.88 -19.86
CA ARG A 44 2.50 -8.59 -18.90
C ARG A 44 2.42 -10.12 -19.08
N ASP A 45 3.40 -10.70 -19.75
CA ASP A 45 3.50 -12.11 -20.06
C ASP A 45 4.75 -12.70 -19.37
N SER A 46 4.94 -12.46 -18.07
CA SER A 46 5.75 -13.37 -17.26
C SER A 46 4.94 -14.65 -17.03
N MET A 47 4.92 -15.52 -18.04
CA MET A 47 4.37 -16.89 -17.99
C MET A 47 5.06 -17.81 -16.96
N LEU A 48 5.78 -17.22 -16.01
CA LEU A 48 6.75 -17.82 -15.10
C LEU A 48 6.55 -17.35 -13.65
N ASP A 49 5.79 -16.29 -13.39
CA ASP A 49 5.54 -15.88 -12.01
C ASP A 49 4.58 -16.86 -11.34
N GLN A 50 4.92 -17.28 -10.12
CA GLN A 50 4.04 -18.11 -9.31
C GLN A 50 3.05 -17.21 -8.57
N VAL A 51 1.77 -17.39 -8.85
CA VAL A 51 0.68 -16.66 -8.20
C VAL A 51 -0.04 -17.59 -7.23
N ALA A 52 -0.17 -17.16 -5.98
CA ALA A 52 -0.99 -17.82 -4.98
C ALA A 52 -2.05 -16.86 -4.44
N GLU A 53 -3.30 -17.30 -4.49
CA GLU A 53 -4.45 -16.56 -3.99
C GLU A 53 -5.27 -17.47 -3.09
N GLY A 54 -5.99 -16.89 -2.13
CA GLY A 54 -6.81 -17.66 -1.21
C GLY A 54 -7.38 -16.82 -0.08
N GLN A 55 -7.87 -17.51 0.96
CA GLN A 55 -8.24 -16.91 2.22
C GLN A 55 -7.42 -17.52 3.35
N THR A 56 -7.04 -16.69 4.30
CA THR A 56 -6.41 -17.13 5.55
C THR A 56 -7.44 -17.75 6.50
N PRO A 57 -7.02 -18.46 7.56
CA PRO A 57 -7.94 -19.02 8.56
C PRO A 57 -8.85 -17.98 9.22
N GLY A 58 -8.36 -16.75 9.43
CA GLY A 58 -9.14 -15.63 9.95
C GLY A 58 -10.09 -14.99 8.96
N GLY A 59 -10.07 -15.42 7.69
CA GLY A 59 -11.00 -14.99 6.64
C GLY A 59 -10.51 -13.79 5.81
N ALA A 60 -9.27 -13.35 5.97
CA ALA A 60 -8.70 -12.33 5.09
C ALA A 60 -8.33 -12.96 3.74
N TYR A 61 -8.67 -12.30 2.64
CA TYR A 61 -8.20 -12.74 1.33
C TYR A 61 -6.77 -12.29 1.12
N PHE A 62 -5.99 -13.06 0.38
CA PHE A 62 -4.63 -12.69 0.04
C PHE A 62 -4.30 -12.98 -1.42
N LYS A 63 -3.25 -12.29 -1.87
CA LYS A 63 -2.53 -12.58 -3.11
C LYS A 63 -1.04 -12.48 -2.86
N ILE A 64 -0.31 -13.44 -3.41
CA ILE A 64 1.15 -13.52 -3.41
C ILE A 64 1.59 -13.71 -4.86
N VAL A 65 2.61 -12.95 -5.27
CA VAL A 65 3.30 -13.13 -6.55
C VAL A 65 4.78 -13.32 -6.27
N VAL A 66 5.32 -14.44 -6.72
CA VAL A 66 6.75 -14.77 -6.61
C VAL A 66 7.33 -14.79 -8.02
N PRO A 67 8.27 -13.90 -8.36
CA PRO A 67 8.90 -13.92 -9.66
C PRO A 67 9.84 -15.12 -9.77
N ASP A 68 10.02 -15.65 -10.98
CA ASP A 68 10.96 -16.76 -11.21
C ASP A 68 12.41 -16.42 -10.82
N SER A 69 12.76 -15.13 -10.89
CA SER A 69 14.03 -14.57 -10.45
C SER A 69 14.05 -14.20 -8.96
N TRP A 70 13.27 -14.90 -8.12
CA TRP A 70 13.13 -14.57 -6.70
C TRP A 70 14.49 -14.50 -5.99
N ASN A 71 14.76 -13.36 -5.37
CA ASN A 71 15.99 -13.05 -4.66
C ASN A 71 16.00 -13.58 -3.21
N GLY A 72 14.89 -14.17 -2.75
CA GLY A 72 14.72 -14.72 -1.41
C GLY A 72 14.00 -13.79 -0.44
N ASP A 73 13.73 -12.54 -0.80
CA ASP A 73 13.10 -11.55 0.07
C ASP A 73 11.62 -11.33 -0.27
N LEU A 74 10.85 -10.90 0.73
CA LEU A 74 9.42 -10.66 0.63
C LEU A 74 9.10 -9.19 0.88
N VAL A 75 8.22 -8.62 0.07
CA VAL A 75 7.61 -7.31 0.27
C VAL A 75 6.12 -7.49 0.58
N ILE A 76 5.65 -6.93 1.69
CA ILE A 76 4.23 -6.89 2.07
C ILE A 76 3.68 -5.49 1.83
N TRP A 77 2.70 -5.38 0.92
CA TRP A 77 1.95 -4.16 0.65
C TRP A 77 0.69 -4.09 1.53
N ASN A 78 0.55 -2.99 2.26
CA ASN A 78 -0.62 -2.68 3.07
C ASN A 78 -1.46 -1.59 2.39
N HIS A 79 -2.63 -1.95 1.88
CA HIS A 79 -3.54 -1.00 1.24
C HIS A 79 -4.16 -0.02 2.26
N GLY A 80 -4.71 1.07 1.73
CA GLY A 80 -5.35 2.12 2.51
C GLY A 80 -6.78 1.78 2.94
N PHE A 81 -7.48 2.76 3.50
CA PHE A 81 -8.88 2.63 3.90
C PHE A 81 -9.75 2.26 2.69
N SER A 82 -10.55 1.18 2.81
CA SER A 82 -11.55 0.79 1.83
C SER A 82 -12.87 0.49 2.52
N LEU A 83 -14.00 0.81 1.88
CA LEU A 83 -15.34 0.42 2.35
C LEU A 83 -15.92 -0.77 1.58
N ASP A 84 -15.17 -1.28 0.60
CA ASP A 84 -15.58 -2.46 -0.15
C ASP A 84 -15.56 -3.69 0.76
N GLU A 85 -16.49 -4.61 0.54
CA GLU A 85 -16.49 -5.89 1.24
C GLU A 85 -15.17 -6.64 0.96
N PRO A 86 -14.51 -7.23 1.99
CA PRO A 86 -13.30 -8.01 1.78
C PRO A 86 -13.50 -9.10 0.72
N GLY A 87 -12.57 -9.17 -0.22
CA GLY A 87 -12.64 -10.04 -1.38
C GLY A 87 -11.27 -10.29 -1.98
N PRO A 88 -11.19 -11.02 -3.10
CA PRO A 88 -9.94 -11.28 -3.80
C PRO A 88 -9.08 -10.02 -3.99
N VAL A 89 -7.77 -10.16 -3.79
CA VAL A 89 -6.84 -9.03 -3.79
C VAL A 89 -6.37 -8.73 -5.20
N ASP A 90 -6.76 -7.56 -5.72
CA ASP A 90 -6.32 -7.08 -7.03
C ASP A 90 -5.20 -6.02 -6.93
N ASP A 91 -5.01 -5.40 -5.77
CA ASP A 91 -3.99 -4.39 -5.51
C ASP A 91 -2.77 -4.96 -4.75
N LEU A 92 -1.63 -5.05 -5.43
CA LEU A 92 -0.33 -5.42 -4.85
C LEU A 92 0.59 -4.20 -4.64
N GLY A 93 0.02 -3.01 -4.73
CA GLY A 93 0.67 -1.75 -4.44
C GLY A 93 1.34 -1.11 -5.65
N PRO A 94 1.68 0.18 -5.53
CA PRO A 94 2.13 1.00 -6.65
C PRO A 94 3.54 0.65 -7.16
N LEU A 95 4.29 -0.19 -6.45
CA LEU A 95 5.66 -0.57 -6.78
C LEU A 95 5.78 -2.01 -7.29
N ILE A 96 4.66 -2.69 -7.56
CA ILE A 96 4.66 -4.12 -7.94
C ILE A 96 5.61 -4.42 -9.10
N ASP A 97 5.56 -3.65 -10.18
CA ASP A 97 6.42 -3.86 -11.36
C ASP A 97 7.91 -3.74 -11.02
N PHE A 98 8.26 -2.78 -10.15
CA PHE A 98 9.63 -2.58 -9.70
C PHE A 98 10.08 -3.72 -8.77
N ASN A 99 9.25 -4.07 -7.79
CA ASN A 99 9.56 -5.13 -6.81
C ASN A 99 9.80 -6.46 -7.52
N LEU A 100 8.92 -6.86 -8.43
CA LEU A 100 9.07 -8.11 -9.19
C LEU A 100 10.30 -8.07 -10.11
N ALA A 101 10.58 -6.92 -10.76
CA ALA A 101 11.75 -6.77 -11.62
C ALA A 101 13.09 -6.89 -10.86
N GLU A 102 13.13 -6.43 -9.61
CA GLU A 102 14.28 -6.58 -8.71
C GLU A 102 14.32 -7.95 -8.00
N GLY A 103 13.36 -8.83 -8.31
CA GLY A 103 13.30 -10.21 -7.80
C GLY A 103 12.66 -10.35 -6.42
N TYR A 104 12.00 -9.33 -5.89
CA TYR A 104 11.24 -9.48 -4.64
C TYR A 104 9.93 -10.25 -4.89
N ALA A 105 9.58 -11.16 -3.97
CA ALA A 105 8.20 -11.61 -3.89
C ALA A 105 7.33 -10.50 -3.30
N VAL A 106 6.08 -10.40 -3.73
CA VAL A 106 5.12 -9.40 -3.21
C VAL A 106 3.86 -10.08 -2.71
N ALA A 107 3.41 -9.69 -1.53
CA ALA A 107 2.18 -10.17 -0.93
C ALA A 107 1.30 -9.01 -0.46
N ALA A 108 -0.02 -9.19 -0.55
CA ALA A 108 -0.99 -8.26 0.03
C ALA A 108 -2.22 -9.02 0.54
N SER A 109 -2.91 -8.42 1.50
CA SER A 109 -4.15 -8.91 2.09
C SER A 109 -5.27 -7.88 1.90
N SER A 110 -6.50 -8.33 1.70
CA SER A 110 -7.69 -7.46 1.73
C SER A 110 -8.05 -6.97 3.15
N TYR A 111 -7.36 -7.54 4.15
CA TYR A 111 -7.80 -7.63 5.54
C TYR A 111 -9.14 -8.39 5.67
N ARG A 112 -9.44 -8.90 6.87
CA ARG A 112 -10.73 -9.58 7.12
C ARG A 112 -11.90 -8.60 7.34
N GLN A 113 -11.62 -7.31 7.49
CA GLN A 113 -12.61 -6.29 7.83
C GLN A 113 -12.44 -5.05 6.93
N ALA A 114 -13.56 -4.56 6.40
CA ALA A 114 -13.59 -3.27 5.73
C ALA A 114 -13.44 -2.08 6.72
N GLY A 115 -13.16 -0.91 6.16
CA GLY A 115 -13.11 0.38 6.84
C GLY A 115 -11.92 0.47 7.79
N TRP A 116 -12.22 0.66 9.08
CA TRP A 116 -11.19 0.75 10.13
C TRP A 116 -10.73 -0.64 10.57
N ALA A 117 -9.93 -1.30 9.73
CA ALA A 117 -9.53 -2.70 9.86
C ALA A 117 -8.53 -3.02 10.98
N LEU A 118 -8.03 -2.01 11.72
CA LEU A 118 -6.86 -2.11 12.59
C LEU A 118 -6.96 -3.13 13.75
N PHE A 119 -8.16 -3.62 14.03
CA PHE A 119 -8.39 -4.58 15.12
C PHE A 119 -7.81 -5.97 14.83
N TYR A 120 -7.66 -6.33 13.56
CA TYR A 120 -7.24 -7.68 13.15
C TYR A 120 -6.00 -7.68 12.24
N THR A 121 -5.52 -6.52 11.81
CA THR A 121 -4.46 -6.41 10.79
C THR A 121 -3.13 -7.05 11.23
N ALA A 122 -2.79 -7.06 12.52
CA ALA A 122 -1.60 -7.77 12.98
C ALA A 122 -1.73 -9.30 12.79
N GLU A 123 -2.91 -9.87 13.09
CA GLU A 123 -3.22 -11.28 12.88
C GLU A 123 -3.32 -11.61 11.38
N ASP A 124 -4.01 -10.78 10.60
CA ASP A 124 -4.15 -10.94 9.15
C ASP A 124 -2.82 -11.00 8.43
N LEU A 125 -1.87 -10.12 8.79
CA LEU A 125 -0.54 -10.11 8.19
C LEU A 125 0.32 -11.27 8.67
N GLY A 126 0.20 -11.69 9.93
CA GLY A 126 0.84 -12.91 10.43
C GLY A 126 0.35 -14.14 9.66
N GLU A 127 -0.95 -14.28 9.46
CA GLU A 127 -1.53 -15.39 8.69
C GLU A 127 -1.13 -15.34 7.20
N LEU A 128 -1.09 -14.15 6.58
CA LEU A 128 -0.54 -13.96 5.24
C LEU A 128 0.92 -14.43 5.15
N TYR A 129 1.75 -14.05 6.11
CA TYR A 129 3.13 -14.49 6.17
C TYR A 129 3.24 -16.02 6.32
N GLN A 130 2.40 -16.65 7.15
CA GLN A 130 2.38 -18.11 7.26
C GLN A 130 1.96 -18.81 5.97
N GLU A 131 0.99 -18.24 5.23
CA GLU A 131 0.63 -18.74 3.89
C GLU A 131 1.81 -18.65 2.93
N PHE A 132 2.59 -17.57 2.97
CA PHE A 132 3.82 -17.44 2.20
C PHE A 132 4.83 -18.52 2.57
N VAL A 133 5.16 -18.65 3.86
CA VAL A 133 6.16 -19.60 4.37
C VAL A 133 5.78 -21.04 4.03
N THR A 134 4.51 -21.38 4.17
CA THR A 134 4.01 -22.75 3.89
C THR A 134 4.21 -23.13 2.43
N ARG A 135 4.10 -22.17 1.50
CA ARG A 135 4.13 -22.43 0.06
C ARG A 135 5.52 -22.29 -0.54
N PHE A 136 6.28 -21.30 -0.08
CA PHE A 136 7.54 -20.87 -0.71
C PHE A 136 8.76 -20.98 0.22
N GLY A 137 8.56 -21.24 1.50
CA GLY A 137 9.60 -21.24 2.53
C GLY A 137 9.80 -19.86 3.17
N ALA A 138 10.62 -19.82 4.23
CA ALA A 138 10.88 -18.58 4.95
C ALA A 138 11.73 -17.61 4.10
N PRO A 139 11.29 -16.35 3.92
CA PRO A 139 12.09 -15.35 3.22
C PRO A 139 13.31 -14.93 4.06
N GLY A 140 14.34 -14.38 3.39
CA GLY A 140 15.53 -13.83 4.04
C GLY A 140 15.21 -12.57 4.84
N GLN A 141 14.71 -11.55 4.16
CA GLN A 141 14.17 -10.31 4.73
C GLN A 141 12.71 -10.11 4.36
N VAL A 142 11.98 -9.43 5.27
CA VAL A 142 10.62 -8.96 5.02
C VAL A 142 10.59 -7.44 5.04
N TYR A 143 10.16 -6.83 3.95
CA TYR A 143 9.95 -5.39 3.85
C TYR A 143 8.45 -5.11 3.88
N VAL A 144 8.03 -4.17 4.71
CA VAL A 144 6.60 -3.83 4.86
C VAL A 144 6.40 -2.33 4.62
N TYR A 145 5.43 -1.99 3.77
CA TYR A 145 5.05 -0.60 3.53
C TYR A 145 3.57 -0.48 3.16
N GLY A 146 3.02 0.72 3.29
CA GLY A 146 1.61 0.95 3.02
C GLY A 146 1.25 2.41 2.81
N GLY A 147 0.11 2.64 2.16
CA GLY A 147 -0.43 3.97 1.90
C GLY A 147 -1.58 4.34 2.84
N SER A 148 -1.59 5.58 3.36
CA SER A 148 -2.68 6.10 4.21
C SER A 148 -2.91 5.23 5.46
N LEU A 149 -4.09 4.64 5.66
CA LEU A 149 -4.34 3.65 6.73
C LEU A 149 -3.31 2.51 6.71
N GLY A 150 -2.88 2.07 5.53
CA GLY A 150 -1.85 1.06 5.36
C GLY A 150 -0.50 1.44 5.97
N GLY A 151 -0.21 2.74 6.11
CA GLY A 151 0.96 3.21 6.86
C GLY A 151 0.83 2.96 8.37
N ILE A 152 -0.38 3.10 8.93
CA ILE A 152 -0.66 2.75 10.33
C ILE A 152 -0.58 1.23 10.52
N VAL A 153 -1.15 0.46 9.58
CA VAL A 153 -1.02 -1.00 9.55
C VAL A 153 0.44 -1.43 9.49
N THR A 154 1.27 -0.75 8.70
CA THR A 154 2.71 -1.00 8.61
C THR A 154 3.40 -0.78 9.96
N ALA A 155 3.13 0.33 10.65
CA ALA A 155 3.69 0.60 11.97
C ALA A 155 3.23 -0.47 12.99
N GLN A 156 1.94 -0.83 12.98
CA GLN A 156 1.42 -1.89 13.83
C GLN A 156 2.08 -3.24 13.52
N ALA A 157 2.31 -3.57 12.25
CA ALA A 157 2.93 -4.82 11.85
C ALA A 157 4.35 -4.94 12.42
N ILE A 158 5.14 -3.87 12.34
CA ILE A 158 6.50 -3.83 12.91
C ILE A 158 6.48 -4.03 14.43
N GLU A 159 5.47 -3.50 15.12
CA GLU A 159 5.36 -3.60 16.57
C GLU A 159 4.78 -4.93 17.06
N GLN A 160 3.88 -5.55 16.29
CA GLN A 160 2.93 -6.55 16.81
C GLN A 160 2.72 -7.79 15.92
N ALA A 161 3.03 -7.74 14.61
CA ALA A 161 2.76 -8.86 13.72
C ALA A 161 3.91 -9.88 13.68
N GLU A 162 3.57 -11.15 13.51
CA GLU A 162 4.53 -12.25 13.41
C GLU A 162 5.05 -12.41 11.96
N LEU A 163 5.92 -11.49 11.52
CA LEU A 163 6.43 -11.43 10.14
C LEU A 163 7.86 -11.97 9.96
N GLY A 164 8.40 -12.69 10.94
CA GLY A 164 9.77 -13.20 10.87
C GLY A 164 10.81 -12.08 10.97
N ASN A 165 11.62 -11.92 9.91
CA ASN A 165 12.76 -11.01 9.89
C ASN A 165 12.41 -9.68 9.19
N VAL A 166 11.57 -8.88 9.88
CA VAL A 166 11.16 -7.51 9.51
C VAL A 166 12.20 -6.48 9.93
#